data_AF-A0A357V6V0-F1
#
_entry.id   AF-A0A357V6V0-F1
#
_cell.length_a   1.000
_cell.length_b   1.000
_cell.length_c   1.000
_cell.angle_alpha   90.00
_cell.angle_beta   90.00
_cell.angle_gamma   90.00
#
_symmetry.space_group_name_H-M   'P 1'
#
loop_
_entity.id
_entity.type
_entity.pdbx_description
1 polymer ?
#
loop_
_entity_poly.entity_id
_entity_poly.type
_entity_poly.pdbx_seq_one_letter_code
_entity_poly.pdbx_strand_id
1 'polypeptide(L)'
;MGLRWITPSTARRLRPFWRRTALIGFGFLGAAFIVFMAFTLLTRYLSVHGLDDLASAEDLIESFDRVMHTSDHQPLTIREPLRKWTGDIPIFFDASVPGWHRSMAERQLPLIARLIGLRFILTKAYDRRSTLNIVLAEDTAAMRKEARRFTAKINDSWRFDDYFCFAIVTTTPNGTIQGALAVFGEKRQSTKSHSCLIEELLHGLGPNADKATYAPSIFSKFTFPVEIPLNDQILIRALYDPKIKPGMSSEQTRKLVPDIIHGLIEDVKARGPEALYQH
;
A
#
# COMPACT_ATOMS: atom_id res chain seq x y z
N MET A 1 12.94 -51.14 41.75
CA MET A 1 14.02 -52.03 41.28
C MET A 1 15.31 -51.23 41.22
N GLY A 2 16.16 -51.34 42.24
CA GLY A 2 17.41 -50.56 42.35
C GLY A 2 18.53 -51.16 41.51
N LEU A 3 19.28 -50.31 40.80
CA LEU A 3 20.46 -50.70 40.00
C LEU A 3 21.56 -51.29 40.92
N ARG A 4 21.46 -52.57 41.27
CA ARG A 4 22.42 -53.31 42.12
C ARG A 4 23.71 -53.73 41.40
N TRP A 5 23.91 -53.36 40.13
CA TRP A 5 24.98 -53.88 39.27
C TRP A 5 26.14 -52.90 38.99
N ILE A 6 26.10 -51.68 39.52
CA ILE A 6 27.17 -50.69 39.31
C ILE A 6 28.00 -50.57 40.58
N THR A 7 29.18 -51.19 40.61
CA THR A 7 30.13 -51.03 41.73
C THR A 7 30.78 -49.63 41.68
N PRO A 8 31.29 -49.11 42.82
CA PRO A 8 31.95 -47.79 42.88
C PRO A 8 33.16 -47.64 41.94
N SER A 9 33.83 -48.75 41.59
CA SER A 9 34.93 -48.77 40.62
C SER A 9 34.43 -48.63 39.18
N THR A 10 33.33 -49.31 38.83
CA THR A 10 32.65 -49.20 37.53
C THR A 10 32.10 -47.79 37.32
N ALA A 11 31.47 -47.20 38.34
CA ALA A 11 30.99 -45.81 38.31
C ALA A 11 32.13 -44.81 38.05
N ARG A 12 33.30 -44.99 38.69
CA ARG A 12 34.48 -44.13 38.47
C ARG A 12 35.03 -44.21 37.05
N ARG A 13 35.04 -45.40 36.44
CA ARG A 13 35.47 -45.60 35.03
C ARG A 13 34.50 -45.01 34.02
N LEU A 14 33.20 -45.01 34.32
CA LEU A 14 32.16 -44.45 33.43
C LEU A 14 31.99 -42.93 33.55
N ARG A 15 32.46 -42.32 34.66
CA ARG A 15 32.36 -40.86 34.91
C ARG A 15 32.90 -39.98 33.77
N PRO A 16 34.06 -40.25 33.14
CA PRO A 16 34.57 -39.43 32.03
C PRO A 16 33.68 -39.55 30.78
N PHE A 17 33.14 -40.74 30.51
CA PHE A 17 32.22 -41.00 29.40
C PHE A 17 30.92 -40.21 29.58
N TRP A 18 30.27 -40.32 30.75
CA TRP A 18 29.05 -39.57 31.07
C TRP A 18 29.25 -38.06 31.09
N ARG A 19 30.42 -37.57 31.54
CA ARG A 19 30.74 -36.14 31.50
C ARG A 19 30.87 -35.63 30.06
N ARG A 20 31.49 -36.43 29.16
CA ARG A 20 31.59 -36.08 27.73
C ARG A 20 30.23 -36.12 27.02
N THR A 21 29.41 -37.15 27.25
CA THR A 21 28.07 -37.23 26.66
C THR A 21 27.16 -36.12 27.18
N ALA A 22 27.22 -35.77 28.47
CA ALA A 22 26.49 -34.62 29.01
C ALA A 22 26.94 -33.29 28.39
N LEU A 23 28.25 -33.06 28.24
CA LEU A 23 28.78 -31.85 27.59
C LEU A 23 28.34 -31.74 26.12
N ILE A 24 28.33 -32.86 25.38
CA ILE A 24 27.81 -32.91 24.01
C ILE A 24 26.32 -32.58 24.00
N GLY A 25 25.53 -33.17 24.90
CA GLY A 25 24.10 -32.89 25.05
C GLY A 25 23.80 -31.42 25.40
N PHE A 26 24.55 -30.83 26.33
CA PHE A 26 24.46 -29.39 26.63
C PHE A 26 24.89 -28.52 25.46
N GLY A 27 25.89 -28.94 24.67
CA GLY A 27 26.28 -28.27 23.43
C GLY A 27 25.14 -28.26 22.40
N PHE A 28 24.47 -29.39 22.19
CA PHE A 28 23.28 -29.47 21.31
C PHE A 28 22.13 -28.61 21.82
N LEU A 29 21.83 -28.62 23.12
CA LEU A 29 20.81 -27.76 23.73
C LEU A 29 21.15 -26.27 23.58
N GLY A 30 22.42 -25.91 23.77
CA GLY A 30 22.90 -24.54 23.55
C GLY A 30 22.77 -24.11 22.09
N ALA A 31 23.16 -24.96 21.14
CA ALA A 31 23.00 -24.69 19.71
C ALA A 31 21.52 -24.54 19.31
N ALA A 32 20.63 -25.42 19.81
CA ALA A 32 19.20 -25.34 19.58
C ALA A 32 18.60 -24.04 20.13
N PHE A 33 19.03 -23.60 21.32
CA PHE A 33 18.61 -22.34 21.91
C PHE A 33 19.06 -21.13 21.08
N ILE A 34 20.30 -21.13 20.57
CA ILE A 34 20.81 -20.07 19.69
C ILE A 34 20.01 -19.99 18.39
N VAL A 35 19.73 -21.13 17.75
CA VAL A 35 18.92 -21.19 16.52
C VAL A 35 17.50 -20.68 16.78
N PHE A 36 16.87 -21.10 17.88
CA PHE A 36 15.54 -20.62 18.27
C PHE A 36 15.52 -19.10 18.53
N MET A 37 16.53 -18.58 19.22
CA MET A 37 16.67 -17.15 19.48
C MET A 37 16.89 -16.37 18.17
N ALA A 38 17.75 -16.86 17.28
CA ALA A 38 17.98 -16.25 15.97
C ALA A 38 16.70 -16.24 15.11
N PHE A 39 15.96 -17.35 15.10
CA PHE A 39 14.67 -17.46 14.40
C PHE A 39 13.64 -16.46 14.94
N THR A 40 13.48 -16.36 16.26
CA THR A 40 12.51 -15.44 16.87
C THR A 40 12.88 -13.97 16.69
N LEU A 41 14.17 -13.63 16.71
CA LEU A 41 14.64 -12.29 16.38
C LEU A 41 14.41 -11.96 14.90
N LEU A 42 14.66 -12.91 14.00
CA LEU A 42 14.44 -12.74 12.57
C LEU A 42 12.96 -12.56 12.23
N THR A 43 12.08 -13.43 12.74
CA THR A 43 10.63 -13.30 12.49
C THR A 43 10.07 -12.02 13.08
N ARG A 44 10.53 -11.62 14.28
CA ARG A 44 10.16 -10.33 14.86
C ARG A 44 10.63 -9.16 14.00
N TYR A 45 11.86 -9.22 13.49
CA TYR A 45 12.42 -8.19 12.61
C TYR A 45 11.59 -8.08 11.32
N LEU A 46 11.37 -9.20 10.64
CA LEU A 46 10.63 -9.23 9.38
C LEU A 46 9.17 -8.79 9.57
N SER A 47 8.50 -9.21 10.64
CA SER A 47 7.14 -8.77 10.99
C SER A 47 7.08 -7.27 11.33
N VAL A 48 7.99 -6.75 12.16
CA VAL A 48 8.02 -5.32 12.54
C VAL A 48 8.26 -4.42 11.32
N HIS A 49 9.05 -4.90 10.35
CA HIS A 49 9.33 -4.16 9.12
C HIS A 49 8.38 -4.51 7.95
N GLY A 50 7.38 -5.37 8.16
CA GLY A 50 6.42 -5.80 7.12
C GLY A 50 7.04 -6.57 5.96
N LEU A 51 8.24 -7.13 6.14
CA LEU A 51 9.00 -7.84 5.11
C LEU A 51 8.53 -9.28 4.90
N ASP A 52 7.91 -9.91 5.91
CA ASP A 52 7.28 -11.24 5.79
C ASP A 52 6.01 -11.20 4.92
N ASP A 53 5.40 -10.03 4.75
CA ASP A 53 4.12 -9.82 4.05
C ASP A 53 4.30 -9.27 2.62
N LEU A 54 5.52 -9.26 2.09
CA LEU A 54 5.78 -8.83 0.71
C LEU A 54 5.12 -9.78 -0.28
N ALA A 55 4.27 -9.23 -1.13
CA ALA A 55 3.68 -9.96 -2.25
C ALA A 55 4.76 -10.41 -3.24
N SER A 56 4.46 -11.45 -4.02
CA SER A 56 5.36 -11.89 -5.08
C SER A 56 5.55 -10.77 -6.11
N ALA A 57 6.68 -10.79 -6.84
CA ALA A 57 6.90 -9.81 -7.90
C ALA A 57 5.82 -9.94 -8.98
N GLU A 58 5.41 -11.17 -9.26
CA GLU A 58 4.34 -11.52 -10.19
C GLU A 58 3.01 -10.88 -9.78
N ASP A 59 2.62 -10.99 -8.51
CA ASP A 59 1.40 -10.38 -7.97
C ASP A 59 1.45 -8.85 -8.02
N LEU A 60 2.60 -8.25 -7.72
CA LEU A 60 2.79 -6.81 -7.79
C LEU A 60 2.74 -6.29 -9.23
N ILE A 61 3.37 -7.00 -10.18
CA ILE A 61 3.34 -6.65 -11.61
C ILE A 61 1.92 -6.77 -12.16
N GLU A 62 1.23 -7.86 -11.85
CA GLU A 62 -0.15 -8.07 -12.25
C GLU A 62 -1.08 -7.02 -11.63
N SER A 63 -0.92 -6.75 -10.33
CA SER A 63 -1.69 -5.72 -9.62
C SER A 63 -1.45 -4.34 -10.19
N PHE A 64 -0.21 -3.98 -10.54
CA PHE A 64 0.08 -2.71 -11.23
C PHE A 64 -0.75 -2.60 -12.52
N ASP A 65 -0.73 -3.63 -13.34
CA ASP A 65 -1.48 -3.66 -14.60
C ASP A 65 -3.00 -3.56 -14.35
N ARG A 66 -3.54 -4.20 -13.30
CA ARG A 66 -4.98 -4.16 -12.99
C ARG A 66 -5.43 -2.84 -12.38
N VAL A 67 -4.68 -2.31 -11.42
CA VAL A 67 -5.00 -1.11 -10.63
C VAL A 67 -4.83 0.17 -11.46
N MET A 68 -3.80 0.24 -12.32
CA MET A 68 -3.47 1.49 -13.05
C MET A 68 -4.19 1.64 -14.38
N HIS A 69 -4.57 0.52 -15.02
CA HIS A 69 -5.04 0.51 -16.41
C HIS A 69 -6.45 -0.08 -16.59
N THR A 70 -7.19 -0.36 -15.52
CA THR A 70 -8.60 -0.78 -15.64
C THR A 70 -9.51 0.11 -14.81
N SER A 71 -10.82 -0.14 -14.89
CA SER A 71 -11.85 0.48 -14.06
C SER A 71 -12.74 -0.59 -13.44
N ASP A 72 -13.28 -0.34 -12.26
CA ASP A 72 -14.10 -1.30 -11.50
C ASP A 72 -15.40 -1.74 -12.15
N HIS A 73 -15.96 -0.89 -13.01
CA HIS A 73 -17.23 -1.17 -13.69
C HIS A 73 -17.03 -1.69 -15.12
N GLN A 74 -15.77 -1.92 -15.54
CA GLN A 74 -15.44 -2.40 -16.87
C GLN A 74 -14.74 -3.76 -16.83
N PRO A 75 -14.94 -4.60 -17.87
CA PRO A 75 -14.16 -5.82 -18.05
C PRO A 75 -12.67 -5.53 -18.11
N LEU A 76 -11.83 -6.48 -17.67
CA LEU A 76 -10.36 -6.35 -17.68
C LEU A 76 -9.76 -6.15 -19.09
N THR A 77 -10.51 -6.46 -20.14
CA THR A 77 -10.14 -6.27 -21.54
C THR A 77 -10.14 -4.80 -21.96
N ILE A 78 -10.90 -3.94 -21.26
CA ILE A 78 -10.86 -2.50 -21.50
C ILE A 78 -9.70 -1.91 -20.70
N ARG A 79 -8.79 -1.25 -21.42
CA ARG A 79 -7.53 -0.74 -20.89
C ARG A 79 -7.50 0.77 -21.02
N GLU A 80 -7.18 1.45 -19.93
CA GLU A 80 -7.03 2.90 -19.88
C GLU A 80 -5.54 3.28 -19.88
N PRO A 81 -5.15 4.40 -20.52
CA PRO A 81 -3.80 4.92 -20.41
C PRO A 81 -3.53 5.41 -18.98
N LEU A 82 -2.27 5.32 -18.57
CA LEU A 82 -1.84 5.68 -17.23
C LEU A 82 -2.02 7.19 -16.98
N ARG A 83 -2.50 7.54 -15.79
CA ARG A 83 -2.69 8.92 -15.35
C ARG A 83 -1.86 9.20 -14.09
N LYS A 84 -1.11 10.30 -14.07
CA LYS A 84 -0.33 10.74 -12.90
C LYS A 84 -0.09 12.24 -12.92
N TRP A 85 0.20 12.80 -11.74
CA TRP A 85 0.71 14.16 -11.63
C TRP A 85 2.16 14.24 -12.14
N THR A 86 2.57 15.41 -12.62
CA THR A 86 3.94 15.65 -13.13
C THR A 86 4.65 16.79 -12.40
N GLY A 87 3.98 17.44 -11.46
CA GLY A 87 4.52 18.48 -10.60
C GLY A 87 3.81 18.45 -9.25
N ASP A 88 4.21 19.35 -8.36
CA ASP A 88 3.61 19.46 -7.02
C ASP A 88 2.09 19.56 -7.10
N ILE A 89 1.42 18.99 -6.11
CA ILE A 89 -0.01 18.73 -6.10
C ILE A 89 -0.67 19.76 -5.18
N PRO A 90 -1.39 20.75 -5.72
CA PRO A 90 -2.26 21.59 -4.90
C PRO A 90 -3.34 20.71 -4.27
N ILE A 91 -3.54 20.82 -2.96
CA ILE A 91 -4.57 20.07 -2.23
C ILE A 91 -5.47 21.05 -1.49
N PHE A 92 -6.78 20.82 -1.57
CA PHE A 92 -7.81 21.64 -0.93
C PHE A 92 -8.72 20.75 -0.10
N PHE A 93 -8.91 21.11 1.17
CA PHE A 93 -9.92 20.50 2.05
C PHE A 93 -11.12 21.43 2.12
N ASP A 94 -12.27 20.98 1.61
CA ASP A 94 -13.52 21.74 1.68
C ASP A 94 -13.99 21.90 3.14
N ALA A 95 -14.75 22.96 3.42
CA ALA A 95 -15.28 23.25 4.76
C ALA A 95 -16.22 22.14 5.29
N SER A 96 -16.77 21.33 4.39
CA SER A 96 -17.55 20.12 4.74
C SER A 96 -16.71 19.04 5.43
N VAL A 97 -15.39 19.00 5.23
CA VAL A 97 -14.51 17.95 5.76
C VAL A 97 -14.33 18.11 7.27
N PRO A 98 -14.70 17.11 8.09
CA PRO A 98 -14.50 17.13 9.53
C PRO A 98 -13.01 17.22 9.89
N GLY A 99 -12.70 17.90 11.00
CA GLY A 99 -11.30 18.10 11.44
C GLY A 99 -10.52 16.79 11.65
N TRP A 100 -11.20 15.71 12.03
CA TRP A 100 -10.56 14.40 12.18
C TRP A 100 -10.20 13.74 10.83
N HIS A 101 -11.07 13.82 9.81
CA HIS A 101 -10.75 13.35 8.45
C HIS A 101 -9.58 14.13 7.88
N ARG A 102 -9.62 15.46 8.00
CA ARG A 102 -8.52 16.32 7.57
C ARG A 102 -7.21 15.94 8.25
N SER A 103 -7.21 15.80 9.57
CA SER A 103 -6.01 15.42 10.34
C SER A 103 -5.50 14.04 9.92
N MET A 104 -6.39 13.10 9.59
CA MET A 104 -6.01 11.78 9.14
C MET A 104 -5.40 11.81 7.73
N ALA A 105 -5.99 12.54 6.79
CA ALA A 105 -5.44 12.75 5.46
C ALA A 105 -4.06 13.40 5.55
N GLU A 106 -3.93 14.48 6.31
CA GLU A 106 -2.67 15.21 6.51
C GLU A 106 -1.55 14.34 7.09
N ARG A 107 -1.87 13.32 7.92
CA ARG A 107 -0.87 12.36 8.42
C ARG A 107 -0.30 11.43 7.33
N GLN A 108 -1.06 11.17 6.26
CA GLN A 108 -0.60 10.31 5.16
C GLN A 108 0.26 11.08 4.14
N LEU A 109 0.03 12.38 3.98
CA LEU A 109 0.69 13.20 2.96
C LEU A 109 2.22 13.13 2.98
N PRO A 110 2.93 13.14 4.13
CA PRO A 110 4.38 13.04 4.15
C PRO A 110 4.91 11.72 3.60
N LEU A 111 4.26 10.60 3.91
CA LEU A 111 4.61 9.29 3.36
C LEU A 111 4.37 9.28 1.85
N ILE A 112 3.19 9.70 1.41
CA ILE A 112 2.83 9.74 -0.01
C ILE A 112 3.81 10.62 -0.79
N ALA A 113 4.12 11.82 -0.29
CA ALA A 113 5.05 12.76 -0.92
C ALA A 113 6.43 12.13 -1.17
N ARG A 114 6.94 11.39 -0.17
CA ARG A 114 8.20 10.63 -0.31
C ARG A 114 8.07 9.52 -1.34
N LEU A 115 6.96 8.79 -1.40
CA LEU A 115 6.78 7.72 -2.39
C LEU A 115 6.69 8.25 -3.83
N ILE A 116 6.11 9.43 -4.03
CA ILE A 116 5.85 9.97 -5.37
C ILE A 116 6.88 11.00 -5.86
N GLY A 117 7.75 11.50 -4.96
CA GLY A 117 8.74 12.53 -5.30
C GLY A 117 8.13 13.91 -5.62
N LEU A 118 6.92 14.19 -5.12
CA LEU A 118 6.19 15.44 -5.32
C LEU A 118 5.73 15.99 -3.98
N ARG A 119 5.51 17.31 -3.90
CA ARG A 119 5.02 17.96 -2.68
C ARG A 119 3.52 18.21 -2.77
N PHE A 120 2.86 18.15 -1.63
CA PHE A 120 1.50 18.67 -1.47
C PHE A 120 1.54 20.14 -1.06
N ILE A 121 0.78 20.98 -1.76
CA ILE A 121 0.68 22.41 -1.49
C ILE A 121 -0.74 22.70 -1.01
N LEU A 122 -0.91 23.00 0.28
CA LEU A 122 -2.21 23.37 0.82
C LEU A 122 -2.70 24.68 0.18
N THR A 123 -3.91 24.64 -0.37
CA THR A 123 -4.56 25.80 -0.98
C THR A 123 -5.81 26.19 -0.19
N LYS A 124 -6.27 27.43 -0.41
CA LYS A 124 -7.45 28.01 0.27
C LYS A 124 -8.73 27.93 -0.55
N ALA A 125 -8.65 27.50 -1.81
CA ALA A 125 -9.76 27.57 -2.75
C ALA A 125 -9.88 26.26 -3.54
N TYR A 126 -11.14 25.87 -3.76
CA TYR A 126 -11.49 24.78 -4.66
C TYR A 126 -11.12 25.14 -6.11
N ASP A 127 -10.45 24.23 -6.80
CA ASP A 127 -10.25 24.33 -8.25
C ASP A 127 -10.28 22.95 -8.92
N ARG A 128 -11.28 22.73 -9.78
CA ARG A 128 -11.45 21.48 -10.53
C ARG A 128 -10.36 21.22 -11.59
N ARG A 129 -9.55 22.22 -11.94
CA ARG A 129 -8.58 22.17 -13.05
C ARG A 129 -7.12 22.05 -12.63
N SER A 130 -6.81 22.23 -11.35
CA SER A 130 -5.42 22.27 -10.86
C SER A 130 -5.21 21.59 -9.51
N THR A 131 -6.28 21.19 -8.81
CA THR A 131 -6.21 20.80 -7.39
C THR A 131 -6.78 19.41 -7.15
N LEU A 132 -6.23 18.70 -6.17
CA LEU A 132 -6.83 17.55 -5.50
C LEU A 132 -7.81 18.08 -4.43
N ASN A 133 -9.10 18.02 -4.73
CA ASN A 133 -10.17 18.55 -3.89
C ASN A 133 -10.73 17.43 -3.02
N ILE A 134 -10.71 17.61 -1.69
CA ILE A 134 -11.22 16.67 -0.70
C ILE A 134 -12.54 17.22 -0.16
N VAL A 135 -13.62 16.44 -0.31
CA VAL A 135 -14.99 16.88 0.04
C VAL A 135 -15.73 15.79 0.80
N LEU A 136 -16.53 16.17 1.80
CA LEU A 136 -17.51 15.27 2.43
C LEU A 136 -18.88 15.46 1.77
N ALA A 137 -19.52 14.35 1.36
CA ALA A 137 -20.87 14.36 0.81
C ALA A 137 -21.64 13.11 1.26
N GLU A 138 -22.49 13.25 2.29
CA GLU A 138 -23.05 12.13 3.05
C GLU A 138 -24.16 11.34 2.35
N ASP A 139 -24.80 11.90 1.32
CA ASP A 139 -25.89 11.25 0.60
C ASP A 139 -25.68 11.25 -0.93
N THR A 140 -26.44 10.41 -1.62
CA THR A 140 -26.40 10.27 -3.09
C THR A 140 -26.58 11.60 -3.82
N ALA A 141 -27.44 12.50 -3.31
CA ALA A 141 -27.71 13.78 -3.95
C ALA A 141 -26.52 14.72 -3.80
N ALA A 142 -25.90 14.77 -2.62
CA ALA A 142 -24.68 15.52 -2.35
C ALA A 142 -23.50 14.98 -3.16
N MET A 143 -23.30 13.66 -3.20
CA MET A 143 -22.26 13.02 -4.01
C MET A 143 -22.40 13.37 -5.49
N ARG A 144 -23.61 13.23 -6.04
CA ARG A 144 -23.92 13.58 -7.43
C ARG A 144 -23.69 15.07 -7.70
N LYS A 145 -24.04 15.94 -6.75
CA LYS A 145 -23.81 17.39 -6.85
C LYS A 145 -22.32 17.71 -6.95
N GLU A 146 -21.49 17.15 -6.08
CA GLU A 146 -20.04 17.41 -6.09
C GLU A 146 -19.36 16.82 -7.33
N ALA A 147 -19.78 15.63 -7.76
CA ALA A 147 -19.30 15.03 -9.00
C ALA A 147 -19.62 15.92 -10.23
N ARG A 148 -20.85 16.45 -10.32
CA ARG A 148 -21.27 17.38 -11.41
C ARG A 148 -20.60 18.74 -11.31
N ARG A 149 -20.32 19.23 -10.10
CA ARG A 149 -19.53 20.45 -9.87
C ARG A 149 -18.11 20.29 -10.43
N PHE A 150 -17.53 19.11 -10.26
CA PHE A 150 -16.18 18.81 -10.71
C PHE A 150 -16.10 18.55 -12.23
N THR A 151 -16.97 17.72 -12.80
CA THR A 151 -16.91 17.38 -14.23
C THR A 151 -18.29 17.27 -14.89
N ALA A 152 -18.38 17.72 -16.14
CA ALA A 152 -19.58 17.58 -16.97
C ALA A 152 -19.77 16.15 -17.52
N LYS A 153 -18.79 15.26 -17.32
CA LYS A 153 -18.82 13.87 -17.82
C LYS A 153 -19.74 12.94 -17.00
N ILE A 154 -20.25 13.41 -15.85
CA ILE A 154 -21.16 12.60 -15.02
C ILE A 154 -22.50 12.44 -15.72
N ASN A 155 -22.86 11.18 -15.98
CA ASN A 155 -24.12 10.76 -16.57
C ASN A 155 -24.83 9.74 -15.66
N ASP A 156 -25.97 9.23 -16.10
CA ASP A 156 -26.83 8.37 -15.27
C ASP A 156 -26.29 6.95 -15.09
N SER A 157 -25.19 6.56 -15.76
CA SER A 157 -24.53 5.27 -15.51
C SER A 157 -23.79 5.26 -14.17
N TRP A 158 -23.54 6.42 -13.57
CA TRP A 158 -22.92 6.55 -12.26
C TRP A 158 -23.96 6.28 -11.17
N ARG A 159 -23.93 5.07 -10.64
CA ARG A 159 -24.84 4.61 -9.59
C ARG A 159 -24.33 5.03 -8.21
N PHE A 160 -24.48 6.30 -7.88
CA PHE A 160 -24.00 6.87 -6.61
C PHE A 160 -24.54 6.18 -5.35
N ASP A 161 -25.68 5.50 -5.44
CA ASP A 161 -26.24 4.71 -4.33
C ASP A 161 -25.36 3.52 -3.94
N ASP A 162 -24.45 3.09 -4.82
CA ASP A 162 -23.52 1.99 -4.59
C ASP A 162 -22.18 2.46 -3.98
N TYR A 163 -21.93 3.78 -3.90
CA TYR A 163 -20.65 4.34 -3.46
C TYR A 163 -20.67 4.77 -2.00
N PHE A 164 -19.70 4.26 -1.24
CA PHE A 164 -19.36 4.78 0.08
C PHE A 164 -18.40 5.98 -0.02
N CYS A 165 -17.52 5.93 -1.01
CA CYS A 165 -16.69 7.02 -1.50
C CYS A 165 -16.39 6.83 -2.99
N PHE A 166 -15.86 7.87 -3.62
CA PHE A 166 -15.34 7.79 -4.98
C PHE A 166 -14.30 8.89 -5.23
N ALA A 167 -13.44 8.66 -6.21
CA ALA A 167 -12.56 9.67 -6.79
C ALA A 167 -12.83 9.88 -8.27
N ILE A 168 -12.61 11.11 -8.72
CA ILE A 168 -12.65 11.48 -10.12
C ILE A 168 -11.37 12.22 -10.45
N VAL A 169 -10.73 11.82 -11.55
CA VAL A 169 -9.53 12.49 -12.07
C VAL A 169 -9.83 13.04 -13.45
N THR A 170 -9.36 14.26 -13.71
CA THR A 170 -9.34 14.86 -15.05
C THR A 170 -7.91 14.97 -15.55
N THR A 171 -7.71 14.63 -16.82
CA THR A 171 -6.38 14.57 -17.44
C THR A 171 -6.34 15.40 -18.71
N THR A 172 -5.14 15.87 -19.04
CA THR A 172 -4.80 16.28 -20.41
C THR A 172 -4.89 15.08 -21.37
N PRO A 173 -4.94 15.30 -22.70
CA PRO A 173 -4.85 14.22 -23.68
C PRO A 173 -3.62 13.31 -23.51
N ASN A 174 -2.54 13.83 -22.94
CA ASN A 174 -1.29 13.09 -22.70
C ASN A 174 -1.30 12.32 -21.36
N GLY A 175 -2.42 12.25 -20.65
CA GLY A 175 -2.55 11.50 -19.39
C GLY A 175 -2.04 12.24 -18.14
N THR A 176 -1.53 13.47 -18.26
CA THR A 176 -1.17 14.27 -17.09
C THR A 176 -2.42 14.69 -16.34
N ILE A 177 -2.48 14.43 -15.03
CA ILE A 177 -3.58 14.87 -14.18
C ILE A 177 -3.59 16.41 -14.10
N GLN A 178 -4.78 17.00 -14.29
CA GLN A 178 -5.02 18.43 -14.13
C GLN A 178 -5.80 18.71 -12.86
N GLY A 179 -6.80 17.91 -12.54
CA GLY A 179 -7.54 18.03 -11.28
C GLY A 179 -8.02 16.68 -10.80
N ALA A 180 -8.23 16.59 -9.50
CA ALA A 180 -8.83 15.42 -8.85
C ALA A 180 -9.89 15.85 -7.82
N LEU A 181 -10.87 14.99 -7.62
CA LEU A 181 -11.89 15.08 -6.59
C LEU A 181 -11.88 13.76 -5.83
N ALA A 182 -11.77 13.82 -4.51
CA ALA A 182 -11.97 12.69 -3.61
C ALA A 182 -13.17 13.01 -2.71
N VAL A 183 -14.19 12.15 -2.73
CA VAL A 183 -15.45 12.34 -2.02
C VAL A 183 -15.69 11.21 -1.04
N PHE A 184 -16.07 11.57 0.19
CA PHE A 184 -16.34 10.62 1.27
C PHE A 184 -17.78 10.76 1.77
N GLY A 185 -18.45 9.62 1.97
CA GLY A 185 -19.86 9.57 2.39
C GLY A 185 -20.11 9.51 3.89
N GLU A 186 -19.09 9.34 4.73
CA GLU A 186 -19.29 9.05 6.15
C GLU A 186 -18.52 10.00 7.06
N LYS A 187 -19.25 10.74 7.89
CA LYS A 187 -18.74 11.69 8.86
C LYS A 187 -18.19 11.03 10.14
N ARG A 188 -18.66 9.82 10.46
CA ARG A 188 -18.28 9.07 11.67
C ARG A 188 -16.97 8.31 11.50
N GLN A 189 -16.23 8.22 12.59
CA GLN A 189 -15.00 7.44 12.64
C GLN A 189 -15.32 5.95 12.59
N SER A 190 -14.80 5.27 11.57
CA SER A 190 -14.87 3.83 11.41
C SER A 190 -13.69 3.35 10.58
N THR A 191 -13.29 2.08 10.73
CA THR A 191 -12.25 1.45 9.90
C THR A 191 -12.53 1.63 8.41
N LYS A 192 -13.81 1.50 8.00
CA LYS A 192 -14.21 1.69 6.60
C LYS A 192 -14.03 3.14 6.14
N SER A 193 -14.45 4.13 6.94
CA SER A 193 -14.24 5.56 6.64
C SER A 193 -12.76 5.92 6.57
N HIS A 194 -11.93 5.31 7.43
CA HIS A 194 -10.48 5.45 7.41
C HIS A 194 -9.82 4.92 6.14
N SER A 195 -10.10 3.66 5.79
CA SER A 195 -9.55 3.01 4.59
C SER A 195 -9.96 3.76 3.32
N CYS A 196 -11.25 4.06 3.21
CA CYS A 196 -11.84 4.82 2.11
C CYS A 196 -11.19 6.21 1.95
N LEU A 197 -10.88 6.92 3.04
CA LEU A 197 -10.13 8.18 2.99
C LEU A 197 -8.77 8.03 2.29
N ILE A 198 -8.04 6.98 2.65
CA ILE A 198 -6.71 6.69 2.09
C ILE A 198 -6.85 6.26 0.62
N GLU A 199 -7.83 5.43 0.32
CA GLU A 199 -8.18 4.94 -1.02
C GLU A 199 -8.38 6.09 -2.01
N GLU A 200 -9.29 7.03 -1.70
CA GLU A 200 -9.57 8.11 -2.66
C GLU A 200 -8.47 9.16 -2.73
N LEU A 201 -7.69 9.34 -1.65
CA LEU A 201 -6.47 10.12 -1.72
C LEU A 201 -5.50 9.49 -2.72
N LEU A 202 -5.31 8.18 -2.68
CA LEU A 202 -4.44 7.46 -3.61
C LEU A 202 -5.01 7.44 -5.03
N HIS A 203 -6.31 7.21 -5.24
CA HIS A 203 -6.92 7.31 -6.58
C HIS A 203 -6.75 8.70 -7.20
N GLY A 204 -6.81 9.76 -6.38
CA GLY A 204 -6.50 11.12 -6.78
C GLY A 204 -5.07 11.32 -7.32
N LEU A 205 -4.16 10.37 -7.09
CA LEU A 205 -2.79 10.38 -7.61
C LEU A 205 -2.64 9.62 -8.93
N GLY A 206 -3.60 8.79 -9.34
CA GLY A 206 -3.47 8.03 -10.58
C GLY A 206 -4.17 6.67 -10.65
N PRO A 207 -4.03 5.77 -9.65
CA PRO A 207 -4.75 4.49 -9.59
C PRO A 207 -6.24 4.64 -9.93
N ASN A 208 -6.84 3.65 -10.57
CA ASN A 208 -8.21 3.75 -11.11
C ASN A 208 -9.12 2.56 -10.78
N ALA A 209 -8.58 1.50 -10.17
CA ALA A 209 -9.34 0.30 -9.90
C ALA A 209 -8.89 -0.41 -8.61
N ASP A 210 -9.86 -1.00 -7.92
CA ASP A 210 -9.66 -1.81 -6.72
C ASP A 210 -9.48 -3.28 -7.07
N LYS A 211 -8.40 -3.58 -7.79
CA LYS A 211 -8.14 -4.91 -8.36
C LYS A 211 -6.75 -5.46 -8.06
N ALA A 212 -6.15 -5.08 -6.94
CA ALA A 212 -4.95 -5.73 -6.44
C ALA A 212 -5.19 -7.23 -6.19
N THR A 213 -4.19 -8.06 -6.46
CA THR A 213 -4.25 -9.52 -6.33
C THR A 213 -3.62 -10.03 -5.04
N TYR A 214 -3.12 -9.13 -4.20
CA TYR A 214 -2.54 -9.41 -2.89
C TYR A 214 -3.36 -8.75 -1.76
N ALA A 215 -3.14 -9.20 -0.54
CA ALA A 215 -3.74 -8.63 0.66
C ALA A 215 -2.70 -8.52 1.79
N PRO A 216 -2.82 -7.52 2.69
CA PRO A 216 -3.80 -6.43 2.67
C PRO A 216 -3.49 -5.38 1.58
N SER A 217 -4.54 -4.76 1.02
CA SER A 217 -4.41 -3.67 0.05
C SER A 217 -5.54 -2.65 0.18
N ILE A 218 -5.22 -1.37 0.02
CA ILE A 218 -6.17 -0.27 -0.21
C ILE A 218 -6.86 -0.46 -1.56
N PHE A 219 -6.17 -0.98 -2.58
CA PHE A 219 -6.73 -1.20 -3.91
C PHE A 219 -7.45 -2.55 -4.02
N SER A 220 -8.14 -2.96 -2.97
CA SER A 220 -8.89 -4.22 -2.91
C SER A 220 -10.23 -4.01 -2.23
N LYS A 221 -11.29 -4.48 -2.89
CA LYS A 221 -12.67 -4.41 -2.38
C LYS A 221 -12.93 -5.22 -1.11
N PHE A 222 -11.96 -6.05 -0.71
CA PHE A 222 -12.13 -7.02 0.37
C PHE A 222 -11.38 -6.66 1.64
N THR A 223 -10.49 -5.66 1.61
CA THR A 223 -9.68 -5.27 2.77
C THR A 223 -9.85 -3.79 3.08
N PHE A 224 -9.76 -3.44 4.37
CA PHE A 224 -9.93 -2.06 4.85
C PHE A 224 -8.77 -1.64 5.76
N PRO A 225 -7.53 -1.58 5.26
CA PRO A 225 -6.39 -1.18 6.07
C PRO A 225 -6.51 0.29 6.48
N VAL A 226 -6.04 0.62 7.69
CA VAL A 226 -6.10 1.99 8.25
C VAL A 226 -4.82 2.80 8.03
N GLU A 227 -3.85 2.20 7.34
CA GLU A 227 -2.57 2.74 6.91
C GLU A 227 -2.25 2.19 5.51
N ILE A 228 -1.35 2.84 4.76
CA ILE A 228 -0.96 2.38 3.41
C ILE A 228 -0.07 1.13 3.54
N PRO A 229 -0.53 -0.08 3.16
CA PRO A 229 0.27 -1.30 3.22
C PRO A 229 1.54 -1.21 2.38
N LEU A 230 2.61 -1.89 2.80
CA LEU A 230 3.91 -1.86 2.12
C LEU A 230 3.82 -2.20 0.62
N ASN A 231 3.02 -3.21 0.27
CA ASN A 231 2.81 -3.60 -1.13
C ASN A 231 2.14 -2.49 -1.97
N ASP A 232 1.22 -1.72 -1.39
CA ASP A 232 0.62 -0.57 -2.07
C ASP A 232 1.59 0.61 -2.18
N GLN A 233 2.49 0.78 -1.20
CA GLN A 233 3.58 1.75 -1.29
C GLN A 233 4.49 1.43 -2.49
N ILE A 234 4.77 0.14 -2.74
CA ILE A 234 5.52 -0.31 -3.92
C ILE A 234 4.77 0.04 -5.21
N LEU A 235 3.46 -0.22 -5.31
CA LEU A 235 2.67 0.12 -6.50
C LEU A 235 2.67 1.63 -6.78
N ILE A 236 2.47 2.45 -5.76
CA ILE A 236 2.50 3.92 -5.89
C ILE A 236 3.90 4.40 -6.28
N ARG A 237 4.95 3.86 -5.67
CA ARG A 237 6.34 4.20 -6.03
C ARG A 237 6.68 3.80 -7.46
N ALA A 238 6.19 2.65 -7.93
CA ALA A 238 6.36 2.20 -9.31
C ALA A 238 5.61 3.12 -10.29
N LEU A 239 4.38 3.55 -9.96
CA LEU A 239 3.60 4.49 -10.79
C LEU A 239 4.36 5.82 -10.98
N TYR A 240 5.01 6.26 -9.91
CA TYR A 240 5.77 7.50 -9.89
C TYR A 240 7.24 7.34 -10.29
N ASP A 241 7.65 6.16 -10.76
CA ASP A 241 9.00 5.97 -11.28
C ASP A 241 9.29 6.92 -12.46
N PRO A 242 10.51 7.51 -12.55
CA PRO A 242 10.88 8.41 -13.63
C PRO A 242 10.72 7.81 -15.03
N LYS A 243 10.84 6.49 -15.19
CA LYS A 243 10.65 5.79 -16.47
C LYS A 243 9.17 5.74 -16.88
N ILE A 244 8.24 5.78 -15.92
CA ILE A 244 6.80 5.75 -16.16
C ILE A 244 6.29 7.17 -16.45
N LYS A 245 5.80 7.38 -17.67
CA LYS A 245 5.29 8.67 -18.13
C LYS A 245 3.76 8.67 -18.17
N PRO A 246 3.10 9.82 -17.94
CA PRO A 246 1.67 9.95 -18.15
C PRO A 246 1.30 9.54 -19.58
N GLY A 247 0.13 8.95 -19.75
CA GLY A 247 -0.41 8.53 -21.04
C GLY A 247 0.11 7.18 -21.53
N MET A 248 1.09 6.56 -20.85
CA MET A 248 1.58 5.24 -21.25
C MET A 248 0.47 4.19 -21.25
N SER A 249 0.42 3.36 -22.29
CA SER A 249 -0.48 2.22 -22.38
C SER A 249 -0.01 1.06 -21.49
N SER A 250 -0.92 0.14 -21.20
CA SER A 250 -0.61 -1.11 -20.51
C SER A 250 0.50 -1.92 -21.20
N GLU A 251 0.57 -1.90 -22.54
CA GLU A 251 1.63 -2.57 -23.29
C GLU A 251 3.00 -1.91 -23.12
N GLN A 252 3.04 -0.58 -22.98
CA GLN A 252 4.27 0.16 -22.73
C GLN A 252 4.75 -0.09 -21.29
N THR A 253 3.84 -0.04 -20.31
CA THR A 253 4.21 -0.27 -18.90
C THR A 253 4.63 -1.70 -18.63
N ARG A 254 4.02 -2.71 -19.28
CA ARG A 254 4.42 -4.13 -19.18
C ARG A 254 5.88 -4.40 -19.55
N LYS A 255 6.52 -3.53 -20.34
CA LYS A 255 7.94 -3.63 -20.69
C LYS A 255 8.88 -3.02 -19.65
N LEU A 256 8.36 -2.21 -18.73
CA LEU A 256 9.16 -1.42 -17.77
C LEU A 256 8.92 -1.85 -16.33
N VAL A 257 7.66 -2.15 -15.99
CA VAL A 257 7.19 -2.42 -14.64
C VAL A 257 7.88 -3.63 -14.00
N PRO A 258 8.16 -4.76 -14.70
CA PRO A 258 8.87 -5.88 -14.09
C PRO A 258 10.22 -5.47 -13.49
N ASP A 259 11.08 -4.82 -14.29
CA ASP A 259 12.40 -4.38 -13.82
C ASP A 259 12.30 -3.37 -12.67
N ILE A 260 11.33 -2.46 -12.73
CA ILE A 260 11.08 -1.48 -11.66
C ILE A 260 10.69 -2.19 -10.37
N ILE A 261 9.69 -3.09 -10.42
CA ILE A 261 9.17 -3.79 -9.24
C ILE A 261 10.24 -4.71 -8.64
N HIS A 262 10.99 -5.45 -9.45
CA HIS A 262 12.10 -6.26 -8.96
C HIS A 262 13.13 -5.41 -8.20
N GLY A 263 13.55 -4.28 -8.79
CA GLY A 263 14.47 -3.36 -8.12
C GLY A 263 13.92 -2.80 -6.81
N LEU A 264 12.64 -2.41 -6.77
CA LEU A 264 12.01 -1.92 -5.55
C LEU A 264 11.93 -3.00 -4.46
N ILE A 265 11.61 -4.24 -4.82
CA ILE A 265 11.57 -5.37 -3.87
C ILE A 265 12.97 -5.65 -3.31
N GLU A 266 14.00 -5.68 -4.16
CA GLU A 266 15.38 -5.87 -3.73
C GLU A 266 15.84 -4.77 -2.77
N ASP A 267 15.52 -3.51 -3.11
CA ASP A 267 15.83 -2.35 -2.29
C ASP A 267 15.11 -2.38 -0.94
N VAL A 268 13.82 -2.76 -0.91
CA VAL A 268 13.05 -2.91 0.33
C VAL A 268 13.62 -4.04 1.20
N LYS A 269 13.98 -5.19 0.61
CA LYS A 269 14.60 -6.30 1.34
C LYS A 269 15.97 -5.91 1.92
N ALA A 270 16.73 -5.08 1.21
CA ALA A 270 18.08 -4.69 1.62
C ALA A 270 18.07 -3.54 2.65
N ARG A 271 17.18 -2.57 2.51
CA ARG A 271 17.23 -1.29 3.24
C ARG A 271 15.94 -0.93 4.00
N GLY A 272 14.90 -1.76 3.92
CA GLY A 272 13.59 -1.51 4.54
C GLY A 272 12.66 -0.64 3.68
N PRO A 273 11.42 -0.38 4.14
CA PRO A 273 10.41 0.41 3.43
C PRO A 273 10.89 1.80 2.97
N GLU A 274 11.81 2.41 3.70
CA GLU A 274 12.38 3.72 3.41
C GLU A 274 13.14 3.75 2.08
N ALA A 275 13.54 2.58 1.56
CA ALA A 275 14.16 2.47 0.24
C ALA A 275 13.24 2.91 -0.91
N LEU A 276 11.92 2.95 -0.67
CA LEU A 276 10.93 3.44 -1.63
C LEU A 276 10.94 4.98 -1.74
N TYR A 277 11.54 5.69 -0.79
CA TYR A 277 11.45 7.15 -0.74
C TYR A 277 12.27 7.80 -1.85
N GLN A 278 11.61 8.68 -2.60
CA GLN A 278 12.21 9.59 -3.55
C GLN A 278 12.66 10.85 -2.79
N HIS A 279 13.89 11.29 -3.06
CA HIS A 279 14.52 12.45 -2.45
C HIS A 279 14.48 13.66 -3.38
#